data_AF-A0A847EFU9-F1
#
_entry.id   AF-A0A847EFU9-F1
#
_cell.length_a   1.000
_cell.length_b   1.000
_cell.length_c   1.000
_cell.angle_alpha   90.00
_cell.angle_beta   90.00
_cell.angle_gamma   90.00
#
_symmetry.space_group_name_H-M   'P 1'
#
loop_
_entity.id
_entity.type
_entity.pdbx_description
1 polymer ?
#
loop_
_entity_poly.entity_id
_entity_poly.type
_entity_poly.pdbx_seq_one_letter_code
_entity_poly.pdbx_strand_id
1 'polypeptide(L)' 'MIKTVIRCPDDTVMAFDEHGNMLPLYLGQYQTVKMNILKDAVPGTVFSHYFDKDEAIIQTPLQAW' A
#
# COMPACT_ATOMS: atom_id res chain seq x y z
N MET A 1 0.57 12.55 -4.89
CA MET A 1 -0.26 12.11 -3.73
C MET A 1 -0.34 10.59 -3.75
N ILE A 2 -0.51 9.91 -2.61
CA ILE A 2 -0.60 8.44 -2.58
C ILE A 2 -1.91 7.99 -3.25
N LYS A 3 -1.81 7.19 -4.32
CA LYS A 3 -2.96 6.65 -5.02
C LYS A 3 -3.19 5.17 -4.75
N THR A 4 -2.11 4.37 -4.72
CA THR A 4 -2.19 2.93 -4.52
C THR A 4 -1.15 2.51 -3.51
N VAL A 5 -1.53 1.60 -2.60
CA VAL A 5 -0.65 1.00 -1.61
C VAL A 5 -0.80 -0.50 -1.72
N ILE A 6 0.32 -1.21 -1.83
CA ILE A 6 0.37 -2.67 -1.94
C ILE A 6 1.23 -3.18 -0.79
N ARG A 7 0.64 -4.00 0.08
CA ARG A 7 1.39 -4.83 1.05
C ARG A 7 1.69 -6.18 0.40
N CYS A 8 2.92 -6.63 0.46
CA CYS A 8 3.38 -7.89 -0.10
C CYS A 8 3.41 -9.01 0.96
N PRO A 9 3.54 -10.28 0.57
CA PRO A 9 3.57 -11.42 1.50
C PRO A 9 4.72 -11.36 2.52
N ASP A 10 5.82 -10.67 2.19
CA ASP A 10 6.99 -10.46 3.04
C ASP A 10 6.85 -9.22 3.95
N ASP A 11 5.63 -8.69 4.09
CA ASP A 11 5.31 -7.44 4.78
C ASP A 11 5.98 -6.18 4.22
N THR A 12 6.61 -6.27 3.04
CA THR A 12 7.07 -5.09 2.32
C THR A 12 5.87 -4.32 1.77
N VAL A 13 5.85 -3.00 1.96
CA VAL A 13 4.85 -2.10 1.42
C VAL A 13 5.46 -1.26 0.32
N MET A 14 4.71 -1.13 -0.78
CA MET A 14 4.99 -0.22 -1.88
C MET A 14 3.82 0.73 -2.04
N ALA A 15 4.11 2.02 -2.24
CA ALA A 15 3.10 3.02 -2.56
C ALA A 15 3.38 3.67 -3.91
N PHE A 16 2.32 4.03 -4.62
CA PHE A 16 2.37 4.61 -5.95
C PHE A 16 1.50 5.87 -6.02
N ASP A 17 1.92 6.83 -6.83
CA ASP A 17 1.12 8.01 -7.15
C ASP A 17 0.07 7.73 -8.25
N GLU A 18 -0.67 8.77 -8.64
CA GLU A 18 -1.71 8.69 -9.66
C GLU A 18 -1.20 8.37 -11.07
N HIS A 19 0.09 8.55 -11.32
CA HIS A 19 0.75 8.23 -12.59
C HIS A 19 1.40 6.84 -12.56
N GLY A 20 1.29 6.11 -11.45
CA GLY A 20 1.93 4.82 -11.26
C GLY A 20 3.41 4.91 -10.90
N ASN A 21 3.93 6.09 -10.54
CA ASN A 21 5.31 6.21 -10.05
C ASN A 21 5.37 5.71 -8.61
N MET A 22 6.40 4.91 -8.32
CA MET A 22 6.67 4.49 -6.94
C MET A 22 7.08 5.69 -6.09
N LEU A 23 6.59 5.72 -4.85
CA LEU A 23 6.89 6.75 -3.86
C LEU A 23 7.88 6.18 -2.82
N PRO A 24 9.19 6.47 -2.92
CA PRO A 24 10.22 5.82 -2.09
C PRO A 24 10.07 6.07 -0.59
N LEU A 25 9.44 7.18 -0.21
CA LEU A 25 9.18 7.54 1.19
C LEU A 25 8.34 6.50 1.94
N TYR A 26 7.51 5.76 1.21
CA TYR A 26 6.59 4.76 1.76
C TYR A 26 7.03 3.33 1.44
N LEU A 27 8.21 3.15 0.85
CA LEU A 27 8.80 1.83 0.60
C LEU A 27 9.44 1.30 1.88
N GLY A 28 9.01 0.12 2.32
CA GLY A 28 9.65 -0.56 3.44
C GLY A 28 8.74 -1.52 4.17
N GLN A 29 9.20 -1.99 5.33
CA GLN A 29 8.43 -2.91 6.16
C GLN A 29 7.16 -2.25 6.67
N TYR A 30 6.03 -2.96 6.59
CA TYR A 30 4.69 -2.48 6.94
C TYR A 30 4.66 -1.77 8.30
N GLN A 31 5.28 -2.37 9.32
CA GLN A 31 5.31 -1.80 10.66
C GLN A 31 6.02 -0.44 10.74
N THR A 32 6.98 -0.19 9.84
CA THR A 32 7.76 1.04 9.77
C THR A 32 7.02 2.14 9.01
N VAL A 33 6.29 1.79 7.94
CA VAL A 33 5.70 2.79 7.03
C VAL A 33 4.19 2.97 7.20
N LYS A 34 3.48 2.07 7.89
CA LYS A 34 2.02 2.10 8.07
C LYS A 34 1.52 3.46 8.53
N MET A 35 2.11 4.02 9.58
CA MET A 35 1.63 5.28 10.17
C MET A 35 1.78 6.46 9.21
N ASN A 36 2.87 6.52 8.44
CA ASN A 36 3.09 7.58 7.45
C ASN A 36 2.08 7.46 6.30
N ILE A 37 1.85 6.24 5.82
CA ILE A 37 0.87 5.98 4.75
C ILE A 37 -0.54 6.35 5.20
N LEU A 38 -0.97 5.92 6.40
CA LEU A 38 -2.31 6.21 6.91
C LEU A 38 -2.54 7.72 7.11
N LYS A 39 -1.49 8.45 7.51
CA LYS A 39 -1.54 9.89 7.69
C LYS A 39 -1.68 10.64 6.37
N ASP A 40 -0.97 10.18 5.33
CA ASP A 40 -0.86 10.88 4.05
C ASP A 40 -1.82 10.34 2.98
N ALA A 41 -2.56 9.27 3.29
CA ALA A 41 -3.58 8.70 2.42
C ALA A 41 -4.75 9.67 2.23
N VAL A 42 -5.18 9.81 0.98
CA VAL A 42 -6.27 10.71 0.59
C VAL A 42 -7.54 9.91 0.27
N PRO A 43 -8.72 10.54 0.25
CA PRO A 43 -9.94 9.87 -0.22
C PRO A 43 -9.73 9.25 -1.60
N GLY A 44 -10.02 7.95 -1.72
CA GLY A 44 -9.80 7.20 -2.96
C GLY A 44 -8.39 6.64 -3.15
N THR A 45 -7.52 6.67 -2.14
CA THR A 45 -6.35 5.78 -2.07
C THR A 45 -6.82 4.33 -2.02
N VAL A 46 -6.27 3.49 -2.90
CA VAL A 46 -6.57 2.06 -2.97
C VAL A 46 -5.54 1.30 -2.16
N PHE A 47 -6.00 0.54 -1.17
CA PHE A 47 -5.16 -0.35 -0.39
C PHE A 47 -5.34 -1.78 -0.89
N SER A 48 -4.23 -2.44 -1.15
CA SER A 48 -4.20 -3.79 -1.70
C SER A 48 -3.28 -4.66 -0.85
N HIS A 49 -3.65 -5.92 -0.72
CA HIS A 49 -2.78 -6.95 -0.16
C HIS A 49 -2.51 -7.96 -1.26
N TYR A 50 -1.23 -8.16 -1.54
CA TYR A 50 -0.76 -9.26 -2.35
C TYR A 50 -0.55 -10.45 -1.41
N PHE A 51 -1.50 -11.37 -1.41
CA PHE A 51 -1.31 -12.70 -0.85
C PHE A 51 -0.55 -13.55 -1.89
N ASP A 52 0.03 -14.66 -1.46
CA ASP A 52 1.02 -15.47 -2.18
C ASP A 52 0.81 -15.63 -3.69
N LYS A 53 1.88 -15.98 -4.42
CA LYS A 53 2.02 -15.99 -5.89
C LYS A 53 0.87 -16.63 -6.72
N ASP A 54 -0.02 -17.40 -6.09
CA ASP A 54 -1.20 -18.04 -6.68
C ASP A 54 -2.54 -17.33 -6.37
N GLU A 55 -2.54 -16.26 -5.59
CA GLU A 55 -3.73 -15.47 -5.22
C GLU A 55 -3.76 -14.09 -5.89
N ALA A 56 -4.97 -13.62 -6.17
CA ALA A 56 -5.22 -12.33 -6.78
C ALA A 56 -4.91 -11.18 -5.80
N ILE A 57 -4.58 -9.99 -6.35
CA ILE A 57 -4.51 -8.76 -5.56
C ILE A 57 -5.91 -8.44 -5.04
N ILE A 58 -6.11 -8.47 -3.73
CA ILE A 58 -7.39 -8.15 -3.10
C ILE A 58 -7.37 -6.68 -2.65
N GLN A 59 -8.39 -5.93 -3.05
CA GLN A 59 -8.63 -4.58 -2.53
C GLN A 59 -9.19 -4.67 -1.11
N THR A 60 -8.53 -4.00 -0.17
CA THR A 60 -8.90 -4.01 1.24
C THR A 60 -9.34 -2.61 1.67
N PRO A 61 -10.45 -2.48 2.43
CA PRO A 61 -10.82 -1.20 3.02
C PRO A 61 -9.73 -0.70 3.97
N LEU A 62 -9.56 0.63 4.08
CA LEU A 62 -8.59 1.27 4.99
C LEU A 62 -8.62 0.72 6.43
N GLN A 63 -9.81 0.41 6.94
CA GLN A 63 -10.01 -0.08 8.31
C GLN A 63 -9.49 -1.49 8.55
N ALA A 64 -9.36 -2.28 7.47
CA ALA A 64 -8.87 -3.65 7.49
C ALA A 64 -7.42 -3.77 7.01
N TRP A 65 -6.74 -2.63 6.77
CA TRP A 65 -5.37 -2.58 6.27
C TRP A 65 -4.30 -2.44 7.36
#